data_AF-A0A6N8QJM7-F1
#
_entry.id   AF-A0A6N8QJM7-F1
#
_cell.length_a   1.000
_cell.length_b   1.000
_cell.length_c   1.000
_cell.angle_alpha   90.00
_cell.angle_beta   90.00
_cell.angle_gamma   90.00
#
_symmetry.space_group_name_H-M   'P 1'
#
loop_
_entity.id
_entity.type
_entity.pdbx_description
1 polymer ?
#
loop_
_entity_poly.entity_id
_entity_poly.type
_entity_poly.pdbx_seq_one_letter_code
_entity_poly.pdbx_strand_id
1 'polypeptide(L)' 'LINEANLIVDNLITDKLPLEFSSWVARMRTPEALVDAIRIYQQSASTEVRTYFALQNDGSFTSDIIMVEAHKAA' A
#
# COMPACT_ATOMS: atom_id res chain seq x y z
N LEU A 1 -11.00 3.43 -16.83
CA LEU A 1 -11.75 2.91 -15.66
C LEU A 1 -12.82 3.89 -15.17
N ILE A 2 -12.51 4.98 -14.46
CA ILE A 2 -13.55 5.90 -13.92
C ILE A 2 -14.31 6.62 -15.06
N ASN A 3 -13.59 7.35 -15.92
CA ASN A 3 -14.21 8.09 -17.03
C ASN A 3 -14.90 7.15 -18.04
N GLU A 4 -14.32 5.98 -18.26
CA GLU A 4 -14.92 4.93 -19.12
C GLU A 4 -16.25 4.39 -18.56
N ALA A 5 -16.47 4.51 -17.24
CA ALA A 5 -17.73 4.13 -16.59
C ALA A 5 -18.77 5.27 -16.59
N ASN A 6 -18.57 6.32 -17.39
CA ASN A 6 -19.44 7.50 -17.44
C ASN A 6 -19.55 8.22 -16.09
N LEU A 7 -18.44 8.24 -15.34
CA LEU A 7 -18.27 9.01 -14.12
C LEU A 7 -17.27 10.15 -14.35
N ILE A 8 -17.52 11.31 -13.76
CA ILE A 8 -16.61 12.46 -13.74
C ILE A 8 -16.01 12.55 -12.35
N VAL A 9 -14.67 12.57 -12.25
CA VAL A 9 -13.96 12.72 -10.98
C VAL A 9 -14.07 14.16 -10.49
N ASP A 10 -14.59 14.33 -9.28
CA ASP A 10 -14.70 15.63 -8.61
C ASP A 10 -13.50 15.87 -7.70
N ASN A 11 -13.06 14.83 -7.01
CA ASN A 11 -11.96 14.91 -6.06
C ASN A 11 -11.10 13.65 -6.09
N LEU A 12 -9.79 13.85 -5.97
CA LEU A 12 -8.79 12.80 -5.84
C LEU A 12 -7.89 13.14 -4.66
N ILE A 13 -7.94 12.30 -3.64
CA ILE A 13 -7.08 12.40 -2.47
C ILE A 13 -6.09 11.24 -2.51
N THR A 14 -4.82 11.54 -2.27
CA THR A 14 -3.75 10.55 -2.15
C THR A 14 -3.20 10.56 -0.74
N ASP A 15 -2.81 9.40 -0.23
CA ASP A 15 -2.20 9.28 1.10
C ASP A 15 -1.26 8.06 1.18
N LYS A 16 -0.44 8.02 2.23
CA LYS A 16 0.43 6.90 2.60
C LYS A 16 -0.17 6.19 3.80
N LEU A 17 -0.80 5.04 3.58
CA LEU A 17 -1.36 4.21 4.64
C LEU A 17 -0.25 3.48 5.40
N PRO A 18 -0.05 3.72 6.72
CA PRO A 18 0.89 2.94 7.51
C PRO A 18 0.33 1.54 7.79
N LEU A 19 1.16 0.54 7.57
CA LEU A 19 0.85 -0.87 7.81
C LEU A 19 1.86 -1.43 8.81
N GLU A 20 1.38 -1.70 10.03
CA GLU A 20 2.16 -2.45 11.01
C GLU A 20 2.29 -3.90 10.53
N PHE A 21 3.53 -4.37 10.41
CA PHE A 21 3.85 -5.60 9.70
C PHE A 21 3.19 -6.83 10.31
N SER A 22 3.26 -6.99 11.63
CA SER A 22 2.78 -8.17 12.35
C SER A 22 1.27 -8.31 12.23
N SER A 23 0.55 -7.22 12.45
CA SER A 23 -0.91 -7.10 12.27
C SER A 23 -1.30 -7.33 10.80
N TRP A 24 -0.54 -6.80 9.85
CA TRP A 24 -0.80 -6.99 8.43
C TRP A 24 -0.64 -8.46 8.01
N VAL A 25 0.48 -9.12 8.30
CA VAL A 25 0.67 -10.54 7.93
C VAL A 25 -0.34 -11.46 8.61
N ALA A 26 -0.71 -11.17 9.86
CA ALA A 26 -1.72 -11.92 10.58
C ALA A 26 -3.11 -11.80 9.93
N ARG A 27 -3.53 -10.57 9.55
CA ARG A 27 -4.79 -10.35 8.82
C ARG A 27 -4.81 -11.05 7.47
N MET A 28 -3.70 -11.02 6.75
CA MET A 28 -3.54 -11.68 5.45
C MET A 28 -3.43 -13.20 5.57
N ARG A 29 -3.25 -13.73 6.78
CA ARG A 29 -2.98 -15.16 7.05
C ARG A 29 -1.77 -15.67 6.26
N THR A 30 -0.75 -14.84 6.16
CA THR A 30 0.47 -15.14 5.41
C THR A 30 1.23 -16.28 6.11
N PRO A 31 1.52 -17.41 5.42
CA PRO A 31 2.33 -18.49 5.97
C PRO A 31 3.73 -18.00 6.37
N GLU A 32 4.29 -18.57 7.44
CA GLU A 32 5.57 -18.17 8.05
C GLU A 32 6.72 -18.06 7.03
N ALA A 33 6.87 -19.07 6.16
CA ALA A 33 7.91 -19.05 5.11
C ALA A 33 7.83 -17.82 4.18
N LEU A 34 6.62 -17.29 3.93
CA LEU A 34 6.42 -16.08 3.13
C LEU A 34 6.64 -14.81 3.97
N VAL A 35 6.33 -14.83 5.27
CA VAL A 35 6.66 -13.74 6.20
C VAL A 35 8.17 -13.53 6.23
N ASP A 36 8.95 -14.62 6.35
CA ASP A 36 10.41 -14.58 6.32
C ASP A 36 10.94 -14.07 4.99
N ALA A 37 10.39 -14.56 3.87
CA ALA A 37 10.75 -14.09 2.54
C ALA A 37 10.52 -12.58 2.39
N ILE A 38 9.38 -12.05 2.87
CA ILE A 38 9.09 -10.61 2.81
C ILE A 38 10.11 -9.81 3.62
N ARG A 39 10.50 -10.27 4.81
CA ARG A 39 11.55 -9.62 5.62
C ARG A 39 12.89 -9.60 4.91
N ILE A 40 13.28 -10.71 4.28
CA ILE A 40 14.50 -10.79 3.47
C ILE A 40 14.44 -9.79 2.31
N TYR A 41 13.30 -9.69 1.62
CA TYR A 41 13.12 -8.71 0.55
C TYR A 41 13.25 -7.27 1.05
N GLN A 42 12.59 -6.92 2.15
CA GLN A 42 12.71 -5.59 2.77
C GLN A 42 14.16 -5.27 3.18
N GLN A 43 14.92 -6.25 3.67
CA GLN A 43 16.32 -6.08 4.03
C GLN A 43 17.24 -5.90 2.81
N SER A 44 16.94 -6.58 1.70
CA SER A 44 17.69 -6.43 0.45
C SER A 44 17.31 -5.17 -0.36
N ALA A 45 16.24 -4.48 0.04
CA ALA A 45 15.71 -3.33 -0.69
C ALA A 45 16.72 -2.18 -0.76
N SER A 46 16.74 -1.51 -1.92
CA SER A 46 17.57 -0.32 -2.14
C SER A 46 17.17 0.83 -1.22
N THR A 47 18.07 1.79 -1.03
CA THR A 47 17.80 3.00 -0.25
C THR A 47 16.56 3.76 -0.75
N GLU A 48 16.36 3.81 -2.06
CA GLU A 48 15.21 4.47 -2.68
C GLU A 48 13.90 3.77 -2.31
N VAL A 49 13.85 2.44 -2.41
CA VAL A 49 12.66 1.64 -2.05
C VAL A 49 12.36 1.77 -0.55
N ARG A 50 13.41 1.68 0.29
CA ARG A 50 13.28 1.85 1.74
C ARG A 50 12.70 3.21 2.10
N THR A 51 13.17 4.26 1.44
CA THR A 51 12.71 5.63 1.66
C THR A 51 11.28 5.81 1.18
N TYR A 52 10.96 5.39 -0.03
CA TYR A 52 9.65 5.60 -0.64
C TYR A 52 8.50 4.90 0.12
N PHE A 53 8.73 3.65 0.56
CA PHE A 53 7.76 2.88 1.34
C PHE A 53 7.92 3.05 2.85
N ALA A 54 8.84 3.92 3.31
CA ALA A 54 9.14 4.11 4.72
C ALA A 54 9.35 2.79 5.49
N LEU A 55 10.17 1.89 4.92
CA LEU A 55 10.43 0.57 5.51
C LEU A 55 11.13 0.71 6.87
N GLN A 56 10.54 0.10 7.90
CA GLN A 56 11.02 0.13 9.27
C GLN A 56 11.71 -1.19 9.66
N ASN A 57 12.45 -1.18 10.77
CA ASN A 57 13.22 -2.34 11.23
C ASN A 57 12.34 -3.51 11.69
N ASP A 58 11.12 -3.24 12.16
CA ASP A 58 10.11 -4.24 12.52
C ASP A 58 9.38 -4.84 11.29
N GLY A 59 9.68 -4.31 10.09
CA GLY A 59 9.07 -4.65 8.82
C GLY A 59 7.87 -3.79 8.45
N SER A 60 7.45 -2.86 9.32
CA SER A 60 6.34 -1.96 9.06
C SER A 60 6.67 -1.04 7.87
N PHE A 61 5.65 -0.72 7.08
CA PHE A 61 5.82 0.02 5.83
C PHE A 61 4.59 0.87 5.53
N THR A 62 4.67 1.70 4.50
CA THR A 62 3.54 2.48 3.97
C THR A 62 3.13 1.98 2.60
N SER A 63 1.84 2.09 2.27
CA SER A 63 1.30 1.81 0.94
C SER A 63 0.58 3.04 0.40
N ASP A 64 0.70 3.30 -0.89
CA ASP A 64 -0.05 4.38 -1.54
C ASP A 64 -1.52 4.01 -1.65
N ILE A 65 -2.37 4.90 -1.17
CA ILE A 65 -3.82 4.79 -1.31
C ILE A 65 -4.37 6.02 -2.02
N ILE A 66 -5.50 5.82 -2.68
CA ILE A 66 -6.28 6.91 -3.25
C ILE A 66 -7.73 6.80 -2.78
N MET A 67 -8.35 7.95 -2.54
CA MET A 67 -9.80 8.09 -2.40
C MET A 67 -10.29 8.95 -3.56
N VAL A 68 -11.32 8.46 -4.25
CA VAL A 68 -11.91 9.13 -5.41
C VAL A 68 -13.37 9.43 -5.11
N GLU A 69 -13.74 10.70 -5.23
CA GLU A 69 -15.15 11.10 -5.31
C GLU A 69 -15.47 11.44 -6.76
N ALA A 70 -16.58 10.89 -7.26
CA ALA A 70 -17.01 11.05 -8.62
C ALA A 70 -18.54 11.01 -8.72
N HIS A 71 -19.10 11.73 -9.68
CA HIS A 71 -20.53 11.69 -10.00
C HIS A 71 -20.76 11.12 -11.39
N LYS A 72 -21.98 10.64 -11.64
CA LYS A 72 -22.39 10.17 -12.97
C LYS A 72 -22.52 11.36 -13.92
N ALA A 73 -21.90 11.27 -15.10
CA ALA A 73 -22.10 12.26 -16.15
C ALA A 73 -23.57 12.32 -16.56
N ALA A 74 -24.06 13.54 -16.80
CA ALA A 74 -25.45 13.82 -17.18
C ALA A 74 -25.88 13.07 -18.45
#